data_AF-A0AA42YY00-F1
#
_entry.id   AF-A0AA42YY00-F1
#
_cell.length_a   1.000
_cell.length_b   1.000
_cell.length_c   1.000
_cell.angle_alpha   90.00
_cell.angle_beta   90.00
_cell.angle_gamma   90.00
#
_symmetry.space_group_name_H-M   'P 1'
#
loop_
_entity.id
_entity.type
_entity.pdbx_description
1 polymer ?
#
loop_
_entity_poly.entity_id
_entity_poly.type
_entity_poly.pdbx_seq_one_letter_code
_entity_poly.pdbx_strand_id
1 'polypeptide(L)'
;MKRIGTGLAFILYPVFSGVAFAAHPNLLSLEIGGDVSAKVEEFHGNPFMHFGHFVMLLGVPLLIVISLKLMDILKDRSPWLGFIGCVMAVFGAVVLAVDKTALCLVMSAFDTLPEPEYAQLLPGIEALFGFEGYLAILYLLPLLPLGFFIQGVGLYRSRAIPRWQSAALIFAMVGLGVSAAVDIDLFGLIATAILAVAFIPLGIQIINEQE
;
A
#
# COMPACT_ATOMS: atom_id res chain seq x y z
N MET A 1 6.12 13.88 21.35
CA MET A 1 6.57 12.63 20.68
C MET A 1 5.44 11.91 19.94
N LYS A 2 4.28 11.62 20.57
CA LYS A 2 3.15 10.93 19.90
C LYS A 2 2.69 11.64 18.61
N ARG A 3 2.45 12.96 18.66
CA ARG A 3 2.07 13.77 17.48
C ARG A 3 3.10 13.73 16.35
N ILE A 4 4.39 13.89 16.67
CA ILE A 4 5.47 13.87 15.70
C ILE A 4 5.51 12.53 14.97
N GLY A 5 5.46 11.42 15.71
CA GLY A 5 5.42 10.08 15.12
C GLY A 5 4.20 9.87 14.22
N THR A 6 3.01 10.30 14.65
CA THR A 6 1.80 10.23 13.83
C THR A 6 1.90 11.08 12.57
N GLY A 7 2.31 12.34 12.67
CA GLY A 7 2.43 13.21 11.50
C GLY A 7 3.51 12.74 10.52
N LEU A 8 4.64 12.22 11.03
CA LEU A 8 5.66 11.59 10.19
C LEU A 8 5.12 10.36 9.45
N ALA A 9 4.20 9.58 10.03
CA ALA A 9 3.58 8.46 9.32
C ALA A 9 2.84 8.94 8.05
N PHE A 10 2.05 10.01 8.16
CA PHE A 10 1.35 10.64 7.02
C PHE A 10 2.33 11.18 5.96
N ILE A 11 3.52 11.63 6.35
CA ILE A 11 4.51 12.18 5.40
C ILE A 11 5.32 11.05 4.74
N LEU A 12 5.80 10.09 5.53
CA LEU A 12 6.73 9.05 5.07
C LEU A 12 6.03 7.97 4.25
N TYR A 13 4.80 7.59 4.60
CA TYR A 13 4.08 6.54 3.87
C TYR A 13 3.95 6.82 2.35
N PRO A 14 3.44 7.98 1.88
CA PRO A 14 3.34 8.24 0.44
C PRO A 14 4.71 8.30 -0.24
N VAL A 15 5.77 8.70 0.47
CA VAL A 15 7.14 8.65 -0.06
C VAL A 15 7.59 7.20 -0.26
N PHE A 16 7.36 6.32 0.73
CA PHE A 16 7.72 4.91 0.66
C PHE A 16 6.95 4.19 -0.43
N SER A 17 5.63 4.41 -0.50
CA SER A 17 4.76 3.90 -1.57
C SER A 17 5.22 4.41 -2.93
N GLY A 18 5.65 5.67 -3.04
CA GLY A 18 6.12 6.25 -4.29
C GLY A 18 7.40 5.60 -4.80
N VAL A 19 8.36 5.36 -3.89
CA VAL A 19 9.60 4.61 -4.20
C VAL A 19 9.26 3.19 -4.64
N ALA A 20 8.34 2.52 -3.96
CA ALA A 20 7.93 1.16 -4.30
C ALA A 20 7.36 1.06 -5.72
N PHE A 21 6.40 1.91 -6.09
CA PHE A 21 5.86 1.93 -7.46
C PHE A 21 6.89 2.35 -8.50
N ALA A 22 7.75 3.32 -8.19
CA ALA A 22 8.81 3.75 -9.08
C ALA A 22 9.86 2.65 -9.35
N ALA A 23 9.90 1.60 -8.53
CA ALA A 23 10.82 0.48 -8.68
C ALA A 23 10.36 -0.57 -9.70
N HIS A 24 9.13 -0.48 -10.20
CA HIS A 24 8.62 -1.38 -11.21
C HIS A 24 9.24 -1.08 -12.58
N PRO A 25 9.83 -2.09 -13.27
CA PRO A 25 10.54 -1.89 -14.53
C PRO A 25 9.58 -1.47 -15.67
N ASN A 26 8.33 -1.94 -15.62
CA ASN A 26 7.31 -1.71 -16.63
C ASN A 26 6.34 -0.58 -16.25
N LEU A 27 6.80 0.40 -15.46
CA LEU A 27 5.98 1.47 -14.90
C LEU A 27 5.11 2.22 -15.93
N LEU A 28 5.57 2.37 -17.17
CA LEU A 28 4.84 3.08 -18.23
C LEU A 28 3.98 2.16 -19.10
N SER A 29 4.04 0.84 -18.87
CA SER A 29 3.19 -0.11 -19.57
C SER A 29 1.73 0.09 -19.16
N LEU A 30 0.84 -0.02 -20.15
CA LEU A 30 -0.61 0.00 -19.97
C LEU A 30 -1.23 -1.37 -20.29
N GLU A 31 -0.38 -2.39 -20.47
CA GLU A 31 -0.84 -3.76 -20.65
C GLU A 31 -1.50 -4.25 -19.36
N ILE A 32 -2.66 -4.89 -19.52
CA ILE A 32 -3.46 -5.36 -18.39
C ILE A 32 -2.99 -6.76 -18.03
N GLY A 33 -2.31 -6.87 -16.89
CA GLY A 33 -1.82 -8.14 -16.37
C GLY A 33 -0.66 -8.73 -17.17
N GLY A 34 0.15 -9.53 -16.47
CA GLY A 34 1.11 -10.46 -17.05
C GLY A 34 0.79 -11.88 -16.61
N ASP A 35 1.28 -12.87 -17.36
CA ASP A 35 1.31 -14.25 -16.85
C ASP A 35 2.22 -14.33 -15.60
N VAL A 36 1.98 -15.33 -14.74
CA VAL A 36 2.76 -15.55 -13.52
C VAL A 36 4.25 -15.62 -13.84
N SER A 37 4.62 -16.30 -14.93
CA SER A 37 6.00 -16.39 -15.43
C SER A 37 6.65 -15.02 -15.66
N ALA A 38 5.93 -14.09 -16.29
CA ALA A 38 6.42 -12.73 -16.53
C ALA A 38 6.65 -11.96 -15.22
N LYS A 39 5.78 -12.16 -14.22
CA LYS A 39 5.99 -11.58 -12.88
C LYS A 39 7.22 -12.13 -12.20
N VAL A 40 7.47 -13.44 -12.30
CA VAL A 40 8.69 -14.05 -11.76
C VAL A 40 9.95 -13.44 -12.39
N GLU A 41 9.93 -13.22 -13.71
CA GLU A 41 11.04 -12.59 -14.43
C GLU A 41 11.28 -11.13 -14.00
N GLU A 42 10.22 -10.36 -13.72
CA GLU A 42 10.36 -8.99 -13.21
C GLU A 42 11.08 -8.92 -11.85
N PHE A 43 10.89 -9.95 -11.02
CA PHE A 43 11.49 -10.07 -9.69
C PHE A 43 12.91 -10.60 -9.72
N HIS A 44 13.21 -11.55 -10.59
CA HIS A 44 14.47 -12.25 -10.58
C HIS A 44 15.66 -11.33 -10.93
N GLY A 45 16.64 -11.26 -10.02
CA GLY A 45 17.86 -10.47 -10.22
C GLY A 45 17.63 -8.96 -10.23
N ASN A 46 16.48 -8.47 -9.76
CA ASN A 46 16.12 -7.05 -9.79
C ASN A 46 16.23 -6.39 -8.40
N PRO A 47 17.43 -5.89 -8.01
CA PRO A 47 17.67 -5.37 -6.66
C PRO A 47 16.87 -4.09 -6.37
N PHE A 48 16.56 -3.28 -7.38
CA PHE A 48 15.80 -2.05 -7.15
C PHE A 48 14.35 -2.35 -6.81
N MET A 49 13.76 -3.33 -7.50
CA MET A 49 12.39 -3.74 -7.24
C MET A 49 12.26 -4.43 -5.86
N HIS A 50 13.22 -5.29 -5.48
CA HIS A 50 13.31 -5.83 -4.12
C HIS A 50 13.43 -4.73 -3.07
N PHE A 51 14.29 -3.74 -3.30
CA PHE A 51 14.45 -2.61 -2.39
C PHE A 51 13.17 -1.77 -2.26
N GLY A 52 12.50 -1.48 -3.38
CA GLY A 52 11.24 -0.74 -3.39
C GLY A 52 10.15 -1.45 -2.57
N HIS A 53 10.03 -2.76 -2.72
CA HIS A 53 9.09 -3.58 -1.96
C HIS A 53 9.46 -3.72 -0.49
N PHE A 54 10.75 -3.80 -0.14
CA PHE A 54 11.21 -3.72 1.24
C PHE A 54 10.84 -2.38 1.88
N VAL A 55 11.02 -1.26 1.16
CA VAL A 55 10.60 0.07 1.62
C VAL A 55 9.07 0.14 1.81
N MET A 56 8.28 -0.48 0.93
CA MET A 56 6.83 -0.60 1.10
C MET A 56 6.46 -1.35 2.39
N LEU A 57 7.16 -2.45 2.70
CA LEU A 57 6.96 -3.20 3.94
C LEU A 57 7.20 -2.33 5.19
N LEU A 58 8.25 -1.49 5.18
CA LEU A 58 8.49 -0.51 6.24
C LEU A 58 7.37 0.54 6.36
N GLY A 59 6.60 0.74 5.30
CA GLY A 59 5.41 1.60 5.28
C GLY A 59 4.18 1.00 5.96
N VAL A 60 4.12 -0.33 6.17
CA VAL A 60 2.95 -1.00 6.74
C VAL A 60 2.62 -0.51 8.16
N PRO A 61 3.56 -0.40 9.11
CA PRO A 61 3.26 0.18 10.42
C PRO A 61 2.74 1.62 10.34
N LEU A 62 3.21 2.40 9.36
CA LEU A 62 2.75 3.77 9.15
C LEU A 62 1.28 3.81 8.73
N LEU A 63 0.85 2.92 7.82
CA LEU A 63 -0.56 2.77 7.43
C LEU A 63 -1.47 2.50 8.63
N ILE A 64 -1.06 1.61 9.54
CA ILE A 64 -1.83 1.29 10.74
C ILE A 64 -1.99 2.54 11.61
N VAL A 65 -0.90 3.28 11.85
CA VAL A 65 -0.91 4.54 12.62
C VAL A 65 -1.83 5.58 11.96
N ILE A 66 -1.73 5.75 10.64
CA ILE A 66 -2.57 6.67 9.86
C ILE A 66 -4.04 6.28 10.04
N SER A 67 -4.40 5.02 9.84
CA SER A 67 -5.79 4.56 9.89
C SER A 67 -6.40 4.73 11.29
N LEU A 68 -5.64 4.41 12.34
CA LEU A 68 -6.05 4.67 13.72
C LEU A 68 -6.25 6.16 13.98
N LYS A 69 -5.37 7.03 13.44
CA LYS A 69 -5.53 8.48 13.59
C LYS A 69 -6.76 9.00 12.85
N LEU A 70 -7.06 8.50 11.65
CA LEU A 70 -8.26 8.87 10.92
C LEU A 70 -9.53 8.42 11.66
N MET A 71 -9.51 7.25 12.30
CA MET A 71 -10.59 6.80 13.18
C MET A 71 -10.78 7.76 14.37
N ASP A 72 -9.70 8.18 15.04
CA ASP A 72 -9.76 9.15 16.14
C ASP A 72 -10.33 10.50 15.69
N ILE A 73 -9.95 11.00 14.49
CA ILE A 73 -10.53 12.22 13.91
C ILE A 73 -12.05 12.06 13.66
N LEU A 74 -12.50 10.87 13.29
CA LEU A 74 -13.90 10.58 12.96
C LEU A 74 -14.77 10.20 14.15
N LYS A 75 -14.20 9.96 15.34
CA LYS A 75 -14.89 9.35 16.49
C LYS A 75 -16.18 10.08 16.89
N ASP A 76 -16.19 11.41 16.84
CA ASP A 76 -17.33 12.22 17.29
C ASP A 76 -18.27 12.63 16.15
N ARG A 77 -17.86 12.45 14.89
CA ARG A 77 -18.61 12.95 13.72
C ARG A 77 -19.12 11.86 12.79
N SER A 78 -18.41 10.75 12.66
CA SER A 78 -18.76 9.61 11.82
C SER A 78 -18.13 8.33 12.37
N PRO A 79 -18.46 7.94 13.62
CA PRO A 79 -17.78 6.85 14.34
C PRO A 79 -17.81 5.53 13.57
N TRP A 80 -18.94 5.19 12.95
CA TRP A 80 -19.09 3.95 12.19
C TRP A 80 -18.18 3.88 10.95
N LEU A 81 -18.08 4.97 10.19
CA LEU A 81 -17.18 5.02 9.03
C LEU A 81 -15.72 5.02 9.48
N GLY A 82 -15.41 5.70 10.58
CA GLY A 82 -14.08 5.66 11.21
C GLY A 82 -13.68 4.24 11.61
N PHE A 83 -14.56 3.53 12.33
CA PHE A 83 -14.33 2.19 12.85
C PHE A 83 -14.24 1.13 11.76
N ILE A 84 -15.26 1.02 10.89
CA ILE A 84 -15.28 0.01 9.81
C ILE A 84 -14.09 0.22 8.88
N GLY A 85 -13.87 1.46 8.45
CA GLY A 85 -12.74 1.80 7.61
C GLY A 85 -11.40 1.47 8.27
N CYS A 86 -11.27 1.68 9.59
CA CYS A 86 -10.06 1.33 10.33
C CYS A 86 -9.82 -0.18 10.38
N VAL A 87 -10.84 -0.97 10.72
CA VAL A 87 -10.72 -2.43 10.79
C VAL A 87 -10.28 -3.00 9.44
N MET A 88 -10.91 -2.54 8.35
CA MET A 88 -10.56 -2.99 7.01
C MET A 88 -9.16 -2.56 6.58
N ALA A 89 -8.79 -1.30 6.82
CA ALA A 89 -7.47 -0.78 6.47
C ALA A 89 -6.35 -1.46 7.27
N VAL A 90 -6.54 -1.69 8.57
CA VAL A 90 -5.56 -2.39 9.41
C VAL A 90 -5.41 -3.84 8.98
N PHE A 91 -6.52 -4.54 8.71
CA PHE A 91 -6.44 -5.91 8.21
C PHE A 91 -5.76 -5.96 6.83
N GLY A 92 -6.13 -5.07 5.91
CA GLY A 92 -5.48 -4.95 4.62
C GLY A 92 -4.00 -4.59 4.71
N ALA A 93 -3.58 -3.80 5.70
CA ALA A 93 -2.18 -3.50 5.95
C ALA A 93 -1.40 -4.74 6.43
N VAL A 94 -2.01 -5.60 7.25
CA VAL A 94 -1.44 -6.90 7.62
C VAL A 94 -1.30 -7.79 6.39
N VAL A 95 -2.34 -7.86 5.54
CA VAL A 95 -2.26 -8.61 4.27
C VAL A 95 -1.16 -8.05 3.36
N LEU A 96 -0.99 -6.73 3.28
CA LEU A 96 0.12 -6.10 2.55
C LEU A 96 1.49 -6.51 3.11
N ALA A 97 1.65 -6.66 4.43
CA ALA A 97 2.89 -7.18 4.99
C ALA A 97 3.14 -8.64 4.58
N VAL A 98 2.10 -9.47 4.54
CA VAL A 98 2.20 -10.86 4.05
C VAL A 98 2.61 -10.86 2.58
N ASP A 99 1.97 -10.03 1.75
CA ASP A 99 2.27 -9.85 0.33
C ASP A 99 3.76 -9.52 0.11
N LYS A 100 4.25 -8.45 0.73
CA LYS A 100 5.65 -8.01 0.57
C LYS A 100 6.65 -8.98 1.18
N THR A 101 6.27 -9.73 2.21
CA THR A 101 7.15 -10.78 2.76
C THR A 101 7.24 -11.97 1.80
N ALA A 102 6.10 -12.51 1.36
CA ALA A 102 6.05 -13.71 0.54
C ALA A 102 6.56 -13.49 -0.88
N LEU A 103 6.19 -12.36 -1.50
CA LEU A 103 6.47 -12.11 -2.92
C LEU A 103 7.71 -11.26 -3.15
N CYS A 104 8.31 -10.66 -2.12
CA CYS A 104 9.55 -9.90 -2.26
C CYS A 104 10.67 -10.42 -1.37
N LEU A 105 10.49 -10.46 -0.03
CA LEU A 105 11.60 -10.84 0.85
C LEU A 105 12.06 -12.27 0.62
N VAL A 106 11.13 -13.20 0.42
CA VAL A 106 11.49 -14.57 0.04
C VAL A 106 12.15 -14.61 -1.34
N MET A 107 11.68 -13.84 -2.31
CA MET A 107 12.26 -13.79 -3.67
C MET A 107 13.69 -13.27 -3.66
N SER A 108 13.94 -12.15 -2.96
CA SER A 108 15.29 -11.61 -2.77
C SER A 108 16.24 -12.57 -2.06
N ALA A 109 15.74 -13.46 -1.20
CA ALA A 109 16.55 -14.53 -0.61
C ALA A 109 16.87 -15.63 -1.64
N PHE A 110 15.90 -16.01 -2.48
CA PHE A 110 16.11 -16.99 -3.55
C PHE A 110 17.11 -16.50 -4.60
N ASP A 111 17.12 -15.19 -4.90
CA ASP A 111 18.10 -14.56 -5.80
C ASP A 111 19.56 -14.62 -5.31
N THR A 112 19.80 -15.06 -4.07
CA THR A 112 21.16 -15.29 -3.55
C THR A 112 21.73 -16.67 -3.91
N LEU A 113 20.88 -17.56 -4.46
CA LEU A 113 21.28 -18.91 -4.85
C LEU A 113 21.98 -18.94 -6.21
N PRO A 114 22.85 -19.93 -6.46
CA PRO A 114 23.33 -20.22 -7.81
C PRO A 114 22.16 -20.55 -8.76
N GLU A 115 22.27 -20.12 -10.02
CA GLU A 115 21.22 -20.34 -11.05
C GLU A 115 20.66 -21.77 -11.14
N PRO A 116 21.48 -22.84 -11.10
CA PRO A 116 20.94 -24.20 -11.17
C PRO A 116 20.05 -24.57 -9.97
N GLU A 117 20.26 -23.94 -8.81
CA GLU A 117 19.46 -24.15 -7.60
C GLU A 117 18.20 -23.28 -7.65
N TYR A 118 18.32 -22.01 -8.07
CA TYR A 118 17.17 -21.12 -8.28
C TYR A 118 16.18 -21.71 -9.29
N ALA A 119 16.66 -22.22 -10.42
CA ALA A 119 15.82 -22.82 -11.46
C ALA A 119 14.97 -24.00 -10.95
N GLN A 120 15.44 -24.74 -9.94
CA GLN A 120 14.70 -25.84 -9.32
C GLN A 120 13.54 -25.34 -8.43
N LEU A 121 13.58 -24.08 -7.98
CA LEU A 121 12.54 -23.46 -7.17
C LEU A 121 11.39 -22.88 -7.99
N LEU A 122 11.55 -22.72 -9.32
CA LEU A 122 10.56 -22.07 -10.19
C LEU A 122 9.12 -22.56 -9.99
N PRO A 123 8.82 -23.88 -9.93
CA PRO A 123 7.44 -24.34 -9.70
C PRO A 123 6.85 -23.86 -8.35
N GLY A 124 7.70 -23.75 -7.32
CA GLY A 124 7.30 -23.22 -6.02
C GLY A 124 7.10 -21.71 -6.06
N ILE A 125 7.96 -20.99 -6.78
CA ILE A 125 7.85 -19.55 -6.99
C ILE A 125 6.56 -19.22 -7.76
N GLU A 126 6.25 -19.95 -8.83
CA GLU A 126 5.00 -19.81 -9.58
C GLU A 126 3.77 -20.04 -8.68
N ALA A 127 3.81 -21.05 -7.79
CA ALA A 127 2.75 -21.27 -6.82
C ALA A 127 2.60 -20.11 -5.81
N LEU A 128 3.70 -19.45 -5.41
CA LEU A 128 3.66 -18.25 -4.57
C LEU A 128 2.96 -17.09 -5.28
N PHE A 129 3.35 -16.80 -6.52
CA PHE A 129 2.73 -15.73 -7.34
C PHE A 129 1.30 -16.06 -7.78
N GLY A 130 0.94 -17.34 -7.84
CA GLY A 130 -0.43 -17.82 -8.04
C GLY A 130 -1.31 -17.76 -6.78
N PHE A 131 -0.76 -17.34 -5.63
CA PHE A 131 -1.45 -17.30 -4.33
C PHE A 131 -2.01 -18.66 -3.89
N GLU A 132 -1.30 -19.74 -4.20
CA GLU A 132 -1.75 -21.10 -3.92
C GLU A 132 -1.81 -21.40 -2.40
N GLY A 133 -2.71 -22.31 -2.03
CA GLY A 133 -2.92 -22.70 -0.62
C GLY A 133 -3.44 -21.54 0.25
N TYR A 134 -2.86 -21.35 1.44
CA TYR A 134 -3.29 -20.28 2.35
C TYR A 134 -2.81 -18.88 1.93
N LEU A 135 -1.95 -18.76 0.91
CA LEU A 135 -1.63 -17.47 0.31
C LEU A 135 -2.82 -16.83 -0.41
N ALA A 136 -3.92 -17.58 -0.61
CA ALA A 136 -5.21 -17.04 -1.02
C ALA A 136 -5.70 -15.89 -0.10
N ILE A 137 -5.17 -15.75 1.12
CA ILE A 137 -5.42 -14.57 1.97
C ILE A 137 -5.04 -13.25 1.28
N LEU A 138 -4.10 -13.27 0.33
CA LEU A 138 -3.69 -12.10 -0.45
C LEU A 138 -4.80 -11.55 -1.34
N TYR A 139 -5.84 -12.34 -1.68
CA TYR A 139 -7.05 -11.82 -2.31
C TYR A 139 -7.81 -10.80 -1.45
N LEU A 140 -7.52 -10.72 -0.15
CA LEU A 140 -8.09 -9.72 0.76
C LEU A 140 -7.30 -8.39 0.78
N LEU A 141 -6.21 -8.26 0.01
CA LEU A 141 -5.45 -7.02 -0.11
C LEU A 141 -6.31 -5.80 -0.48
N PRO A 142 -7.37 -5.91 -1.32
CA PRO A 142 -8.28 -4.79 -1.62
C PRO A 142 -9.00 -4.18 -0.39
N LEU A 143 -9.02 -4.87 0.76
CA LEU A 143 -9.53 -4.30 2.01
C LEU A 143 -8.76 -3.05 2.45
N LEU A 144 -7.46 -2.96 2.09
CA LEU A 144 -6.63 -1.80 2.41
C LEU A 144 -7.17 -0.51 1.75
N PRO A 145 -7.22 -0.38 0.41
CA PRO A 145 -7.76 0.82 -0.22
C PRO A 145 -9.24 1.03 0.11
N LEU A 146 -10.02 -0.04 0.28
CA LEU A 146 -11.43 0.07 0.65
C LEU A 146 -11.63 0.66 2.06
N GLY A 147 -10.81 0.26 3.03
CA GLY A 147 -10.85 0.80 4.38
C GLY A 147 -10.55 2.31 4.42
N PHE A 148 -9.47 2.72 3.75
CA PHE A 148 -9.12 4.15 3.61
C PHE A 148 -10.14 4.93 2.79
N PHE A 149 -10.77 4.31 1.79
CA PHE A 149 -11.87 4.93 1.04
C PHE A 149 -13.05 5.23 1.96
N ILE A 150 -13.46 4.28 2.81
CA ILE A 150 -14.55 4.45 3.79
C ILE A 150 -14.22 5.56 4.78
N GLN A 151 -12.99 5.60 5.31
CA GLN A 151 -12.53 6.70 6.17
C GLN A 151 -12.54 8.04 5.42
N GLY A 152 -12.10 8.06 4.16
CA GLY A 152 -12.15 9.23 3.27
C GLY A 152 -13.57 9.77 3.07
N VAL A 153 -14.54 8.89 2.82
CA VAL A 153 -15.96 9.25 2.73
C VAL A 153 -16.46 9.82 4.06
N GLY A 154 -16.07 9.22 5.19
CA GLY A 154 -16.36 9.76 6.52
C GLY A 154 -15.84 11.17 6.72
N LEU A 155 -14.58 11.41 6.36
CA LEU A 155 -13.93 12.73 6.46
C LEU A 155 -14.63 13.76 5.57
N TYR A 156 -14.97 13.38 4.33
CA TYR A 156 -15.65 14.24 3.38
C TYR A 156 -17.05 14.66 3.85
N ARG A 157 -17.84 13.69 4.36
CA ARG A 157 -19.21 13.92 4.84
C ARG A 157 -19.24 14.74 6.12
N SER A 158 -18.33 14.47 7.05
CA SER A 158 -18.26 15.14 8.36
C SER A 158 -17.52 16.48 8.34
N ARG A 159 -16.84 16.81 7.22
CA ARG A 159 -15.95 17.97 7.10
C ARG A 159 -14.94 18.03 8.26
N ALA A 160 -14.44 16.88 8.70
CA ALA A 160 -13.47 16.79 9.78
C ALA A 160 -12.09 17.35 9.36
N ILE A 161 -11.80 17.31 8.06
CA ILE A 161 -10.68 17.98 7.40
C ILE A 161 -11.21 18.73 6.16
N PRO A 162 -10.40 19.59 5.50
CA PRO A 162 -10.80 20.22 4.24
C PRO A 162 -11.28 19.21 3.19
N ARG A 163 -12.42 19.50 2.56
CA ARG A 163 -13.06 18.58 1.61
C ARG A 163 -12.19 18.17 0.43
N TRP A 164 -11.31 19.07 -0.02
CA TRP A 164 -10.38 18.76 -1.12
C TRP A 164 -9.38 17.67 -0.71
N GLN A 165 -8.91 17.66 0.56
CA GLN A 165 -8.02 16.61 1.08
C GLN A 165 -8.76 15.28 1.16
N SER A 166 -10.00 15.29 1.67
CA SER A 166 -10.82 14.08 1.71
C SER A 166 -11.12 13.54 0.30
N ALA A 167 -11.40 14.42 -0.66
CA ALA A 167 -11.61 14.03 -2.05
C ALA A 167 -10.34 13.44 -2.67
N ALA A 168 -9.17 14.07 -2.46
CA ALA A 168 -7.88 13.54 -2.91
C ALA A 168 -7.61 12.14 -2.34
N LEU A 169 -7.85 11.92 -1.03
CA LEU A 169 -7.76 10.59 -0.41
C LEU A 169 -8.69 9.57 -1.10
N ILE A 170 -9.95 9.93 -1.33
CA ILE A 170 -10.93 9.05 -1.99
C ILE A 170 -10.45 8.67 -3.40
N PHE A 171 -10.04 9.65 -4.22
CA PHE A 171 -9.54 9.40 -5.58
C PHE A 171 -8.26 8.56 -5.58
N ALA A 172 -7.35 8.81 -4.64
CA ALA A 172 -6.15 7.98 -4.48
C ALA A 172 -6.51 6.52 -4.17
N MET A 173 -7.49 6.27 -3.29
CA MET A 173 -7.89 4.90 -2.96
C MET A 173 -8.57 4.19 -4.13
N VAL A 174 -9.37 4.91 -4.92
CA VAL A 174 -9.92 4.36 -6.17
C VAL A 174 -8.79 4.02 -7.15
N GLY A 175 -7.83 4.94 -7.35
CA GLY A 175 -6.70 4.72 -8.24
C GLY A 175 -5.82 3.53 -7.83
N LEU A 176 -5.51 3.39 -6.53
CA LEU A 176 -4.78 2.23 -6.00
C LEU A 176 -5.58 0.93 -6.16
N GLY A 177 -6.89 0.97 -5.92
CA GLY A 177 -7.75 -0.20 -6.12
C GLY A 177 -7.83 -0.63 -7.58
N VAL A 178 -7.91 0.33 -8.51
CA VAL A 178 -7.87 0.05 -9.95
C VAL A 178 -6.51 -0.50 -10.34
N SER A 179 -5.41 0.15 -9.94
CA SER A 179 -4.03 -0.32 -10.19
C SER A 179 -3.84 -1.78 -9.79
N ALA A 180 -4.28 -2.17 -8.59
CA ALA A 180 -4.20 -3.56 -8.13
C ALA A 180 -5.11 -4.52 -8.91
N ALA A 181 -6.25 -4.05 -9.41
CA ALA A 181 -7.21 -4.89 -10.14
C ALA A 181 -6.82 -5.14 -11.60
N VAL A 182 -6.17 -4.16 -12.25
CA VAL A 182 -5.73 -4.26 -13.65
C VAL A 182 -4.23 -4.48 -13.81
N ASP A 183 -3.48 -4.49 -12.71
CA ASP A 183 -2.04 -4.72 -12.66
C ASP A 183 -1.25 -3.66 -13.48
N ILE A 184 -1.66 -2.39 -13.36
CA ILE A 184 -0.99 -1.25 -14.03
C ILE A 184 -0.35 -0.35 -12.97
N ASP A 185 0.98 -0.34 -12.94
CA ASP A 185 1.78 0.37 -11.94
C ASP A 185 1.69 1.90 -12.07
N LEU A 186 1.49 2.41 -13.29
CA LEU A 186 1.34 3.85 -13.53
C LEU A 186 0.17 4.43 -12.73
N PHE A 187 -0.94 3.71 -12.65
CA PHE A 187 -2.11 4.11 -11.86
C PHE A 187 -1.77 4.14 -10.37
N GLY A 188 -0.97 3.18 -9.89
CA GLY A 188 -0.51 3.13 -8.51
C GLY A 188 0.40 4.30 -8.15
N LEU A 189 1.33 4.66 -9.05
CA LEU A 189 2.21 5.82 -8.85
C LEU A 189 1.43 7.15 -8.85
N ILE A 190 0.53 7.36 -9.82
CA ILE A 190 -0.32 8.56 -9.88
C ILE A 190 -1.20 8.65 -8.64
N ALA A 191 -1.84 7.55 -8.25
CA ALA A 191 -2.67 7.49 -7.05
C ALA A 191 -1.88 7.80 -5.78
N THR A 192 -0.63 7.32 -5.69
CA THR A 192 0.28 7.65 -4.60
C THR A 192 0.65 9.13 -4.56
N ALA A 193 0.87 9.77 -5.71
CA ALA A 193 1.11 11.21 -5.77
C ALA A 193 -0.12 12.01 -5.27
N ILE A 194 -1.33 11.60 -5.66
CA ILE A 194 -2.58 12.19 -5.15
C ILE A 194 -2.70 11.95 -3.64
N LEU A 195 -2.33 10.76 -3.16
CA LEU A 195 -2.31 10.44 -1.74
C LEU A 195 -1.35 11.36 -0.97
N ALA A 196 -0.17 11.64 -1.52
CA ALA A 196 0.79 12.56 -0.93
C ALA A 196 0.20 13.97 -0.75
N VAL A 197 -0.55 14.45 -1.74
CA VAL A 197 -1.27 15.74 -1.68
C VAL A 197 -2.32 15.76 -0.57
N ALA A 198 -2.96 14.63 -0.25
CA ALA A 198 -3.88 14.53 0.87
C ALA A 198 -3.15 14.40 2.23
N PHE A 199 -2.13 13.55 2.30
CA PHE A 199 -1.52 13.13 3.56
C PHE A 199 -0.42 14.08 4.06
N ILE A 200 0.46 14.59 3.20
CA ILE A 200 1.58 15.42 3.65
C ILE A 200 1.09 16.70 4.37
N PRO A 201 0.12 17.46 3.83
CA PRO A 201 -0.39 18.64 4.53
C PRO A 201 -1.06 18.28 5.87
N LEU A 202 -1.78 17.16 5.92
CA LEU A 202 -2.40 16.69 7.16
C LEU A 202 -1.35 16.25 8.19
N GLY A 203 -0.28 15.60 7.77
CA GLY A 203 0.86 15.24 8.63
C GLY A 203 1.54 16.48 9.22
N ILE A 204 1.77 17.51 8.40
CA ILE A 204 2.33 18.80 8.87
C ILE A 204 1.39 19.47 9.87
N GLN A 205 0.07 19.46 9.61
CA GLN A 205 -0.93 19.99 10.55
C GLN A 205 -0.87 19.26 11.89
N ILE A 206 -0.87 17.92 11.90
CA ILE A 206 -0.79 17.10 13.12
C ILE A 206 0.48 17.41 13.94
N ILE A 207 1.60 17.70 13.28
CA ILE A 207 2.87 18.06 13.93
C ILE A 207 2.77 19.43 14.59
N ASN A 208 2.16 20.41 13.92
CA ASN A 208 2.13 21.81 14.33
C ASN A 208 1.00 22.17 15.30
N GLU A 209 0.05 21.27 15.47
CA GLU A 209 -1.08 21.41 16.36
C GLU A 209 -0.55 21.62 17.80
N GLN A 210 -0.91 22.74 18.46
CA GLN A 210 -0.55 23.03 19.86
C GLN A 210 -1.58 22.38 20.79
N GLU A 211 -1.17 21.96 22.00
CA GLU A 211 -2.13 21.44 23.01
C GLU A 211 -2.96 22.58 23.63
#